data_AF-A0A7J4HKI4-F1
#
_entry.id   AF-A0A7J4HKI4-F1
#
_cell.length_a   1.000
_cell.length_b   1.000
_cell.length_c   1.000
_cell.angle_alpha   90.00
_cell.angle_beta   90.00
_cell.angle_gamma   90.00
#
_symmetry.space_group_name_H-M   'P 1'
#
loop_
_entity.id
_entity.type
_entity.pdbx_description
1 polymer ?
#
loop_
_entity_poly.entity_id
_entity_poly.type
_entity_poly.pdbx_seq_one_letter_code
_entity_poly.pdbx_strand_id
1 'polypeptide(L)'
;MPCREYLKERADISTQSLPTDSHTHQSGPKSSISSSIRASVSSEDRYSISGDRYSGEVDEDGKSHGIGTLTFDEGGYYAGEFKHGKAHGKGTTHYPEFFTYVGEHRDGRSHGLGVSENHSTGEIYEGFVVNSMKHGQGKLVKSDGTVVEGTWEDNELIE
;
A
#
# COMPACT_ATOMS: atom_id res chain seq x y z
N MET A 1 25.55 -2.24 -5.90
CA MET A 1 24.43 -3.15 -5.61
C MET A 1 23.21 -2.58 -6.32
N PRO A 2 22.51 -3.32 -7.20
CA PRO A 2 21.36 -2.77 -7.90
C PRO A 2 20.22 -2.51 -6.91
N CYS A 3 19.61 -1.32 -7.00
CA CYS A 3 18.48 -0.83 -6.18
C CYS A 3 17.38 -1.88 -5.89
N ARG A 4 17.14 -2.79 -6.84
CA ARG A 4 16.17 -3.89 -6.75
C ARG A 4 16.46 -4.92 -5.65
N GLU A 5 17.71 -5.08 -5.23
CA GLU A 5 18.10 -6.01 -4.16
C GLU A 5 17.85 -5.41 -2.78
N TYR A 6 18.01 -4.08 -2.65
CA TYR A 6 17.77 -3.31 -1.43
C TYR A 6 16.33 -3.39 -0.93
N LEU A 7 15.37 -3.37 -1.85
CA LEU A 7 13.95 -3.46 -1.51
C LEU A 7 13.50 -4.86 -1.12
N LYS A 8 14.15 -5.91 -1.67
CA LYS A 8 13.82 -7.30 -1.31
C LYS A 8 14.19 -7.60 0.14
N GLU A 9 15.37 -7.18 0.58
CA GLU A 9 15.82 -7.40 1.97
C GLU A 9 15.00 -6.62 3.01
N ARG A 10 14.43 -5.46 2.63
CA ARG A 10 13.61 -4.62 3.54
C ARG A 10 12.12 -4.95 3.49
N ALA A 11 11.60 -5.45 2.37
CA ALA A 11 10.22 -5.95 2.26
C ALA A 11 10.00 -7.26 3.03
N ASP A 12 11.05 -8.07 3.19
CA ASP A 12 11.02 -9.33 3.94
C ASP A 12 10.78 -9.16 5.46
N ILE A 13 10.85 -7.94 5.98
CA ILE A 13 10.52 -7.65 7.39
C ILE A 13 8.99 -7.58 7.60
N SER A 14 8.18 -7.49 6.53
CA SER A 14 6.71 -7.53 6.62
C SER A 14 6.10 -8.91 6.38
N THR A 15 6.88 -9.88 5.90
CA THR A 15 6.40 -11.20 5.45
C THR A 15 6.89 -12.37 6.30
N GLN A 16 7.45 -12.14 7.50
CA GLN A 16 7.74 -13.23 8.42
C GLN A 16 6.46 -13.88 8.97
N SER A 17 6.03 -14.91 8.25
CA SER A 17 5.52 -16.19 8.74
C SER A 17 4.16 -16.19 9.43
N LEU A 18 3.11 -16.36 8.63
CA LEU A 18 1.91 -17.10 9.07
C LEU A 18 2.36 -18.52 9.47
N PRO A 19 2.08 -18.99 10.70
CA PRO A 19 2.30 -20.40 11.03
C PRO A 19 1.25 -21.26 10.30
N THR A 20 1.72 -22.17 9.46
CA THR A 20 0.93 -23.33 9.04
C THR A 20 0.88 -24.31 10.20
N ASP A 21 -0.16 -24.24 11.03
CA ASP A 21 -0.47 -25.34 11.95
C ASP A 21 -1.87 -25.88 11.69
N SER A 22 -1.84 -27.10 11.16
CA SER A 22 -2.96 -28.01 10.98
C SER A 22 -3.39 -28.57 12.32
N HIS A 23 -4.44 -28.02 12.92
CA HIS A 23 -5.26 -28.76 13.89
C HIS A 23 -6.74 -28.45 13.71
N THR A 24 -7.48 -29.50 13.36
CA THR A 24 -8.93 -29.56 13.24
C THR A 24 -9.60 -29.20 14.56
N HIS A 25 -10.43 -28.15 14.55
CA HIS A 25 -11.60 -28.07 15.44
C HIS A 25 -12.73 -27.30 14.76
N GLN A 26 -13.86 -27.98 14.61
CA GLN A 26 -15.13 -27.45 14.13
C GLN A 26 -15.59 -26.24 14.95
N SER A 27 -15.93 -25.13 14.29
CA SER A 27 -16.94 -24.18 14.77
C SER A 27 -17.40 -23.24 13.65
N GLY A 28 -18.70 -23.32 13.31
CA GLY A 28 -19.55 -22.25 12.76
C GLY A 28 -19.23 -21.64 11.38
N PRO A 29 -20.24 -21.34 10.54
CA PRO A 29 -19.99 -20.61 9.30
C PRO A 29 -19.62 -19.16 9.63
N LYS A 30 -18.34 -18.79 9.49
CA LYS A 30 -17.94 -17.38 9.40
C LYS A 30 -18.29 -16.90 7.99
N SER A 31 -19.30 -16.04 7.90
CA SER A 31 -19.85 -15.54 6.66
C SER A 31 -18.82 -14.69 5.91
N SER A 32 -18.14 -15.28 4.94
CA SER A 32 -17.44 -14.55 3.89
C SER A 32 -18.49 -13.89 3.00
N ILE A 33 -18.84 -12.64 3.30
CA ILE A 33 -19.74 -11.88 2.43
C ILE A 33 -18.87 -11.23 1.36
N SER A 34 -18.81 -11.86 0.18
CA SER A 34 -18.47 -11.15 -1.06
C SER A 34 -19.59 -10.15 -1.33
N SER A 35 -19.47 -8.95 -0.78
CA SER A 35 -20.41 -7.86 -1.01
C SER A 35 -20.18 -7.32 -2.42
N SER A 36 -20.83 -7.97 -3.38
CA SER A 36 -21.13 -7.36 -4.67
C SER A 36 -22.23 -6.33 -4.44
N ILE A 37 -21.89 -5.06 -4.53
CA ILE A 37 -22.91 -3.99 -4.63
C ILE A 37 -23.69 -4.28 -5.92
N ARG A 38 -24.85 -4.94 -5.82
CA ARG A 38 -25.77 -5.10 -6.95
C ARG A 38 -26.58 -3.83 -7.09
N ALA A 39 -26.14 -2.94 -7.96
CA ALA A 39 -27.07 -2.05 -8.63
C ALA A 39 -27.97 -2.92 -9.53
N SER A 40 -29.27 -2.99 -9.21
CA SER A 40 -30.26 -3.59 -10.09
C SER A 40 -30.45 -2.68 -11.30
N VAL A 41 -29.80 -2.99 -12.41
CA VAL A 41 -30.02 -2.36 -13.71
C VAL A 41 -30.62 -3.36 -14.70
N SER A 42 -31.73 -2.92 -15.29
CA SER A 42 -32.51 -3.58 -16.34
C SER A 42 -31.62 -4.05 -17.50
N SER A 43 -32.04 -5.15 -18.14
CA SER A 43 -31.24 -6.14 -18.87
C SER A 43 -30.63 -5.74 -20.22
N GLU A 44 -30.38 -4.47 -20.53
CA GLU A 44 -29.96 -4.07 -21.88
C GLU A 44 -29.00 -2.89 -21.88
N ASP A 45 -27.87 -3.00 -21.18
CA ASP A 45 -26.65 -2.21 -21.44
C ASP A 45 -25.47 -2.83 -20.69
N ARG A 46 -24.54 -3.47 -21.40
CA ARG A 46 -23.29 -3.98 -20.80
C ARG A 46 -22.30 -2.83 -20.65
N TYR A 47 -22.59 -1.92 -19.74
CA TYR A 47 -21.58 -1.01 -19.22
C TYR A 47 -20.74 -1.79 -18.21
N SER A 48 -19.46 -2.03 -18.52
CA SER A 48 -18.54 -2.65 -17.57
C SER A 48 -18.30 -1.66 -16.43
N ILE A 49 -19.01 -1.82 -15.31
CA ILE A 49 -18.73 -1.07 -14.08
C ILE A 49 -17.45 -1.68 -13.49
N SER A 50 -16.29 -1.29 -14.00
CA SER A 50 -15.02 -1.52 -13.32
C SER A 50 -14.78 -0.33 -12.40
N GLY A 51 -14.55 -0.63 -11.13
CA GLY A 51 -14.29 0.33 -10.08
C GLY A 51 -13.40 -0.36 -9.06
N ASP A 52 -12.93 0.39 -8.08
CA ASP A 52 -11.99 -0.13 -7.09
C ASP A 52 -12.56 -1.35 -6.36
N ARG A 53 -11.70 -2.34 -6.15
CA ARG A 53 -12.07 -3.63 -5.54
C ARG A 53 -11.36 -3.76 -4.20
N TYR A 54 -12.13 -3.87 -3.14
CA TYR A 54 -11.61 -4.14 -1.80
C TYR A 54 -11.80 -5.60 -1.41
N SER A 55 -10.77 -6.18 -0.78
CA SER A 55 -10.81 -7.50 -0.15
C SER A 55 -10.13 -7.41 1.21
N GLY A 56 -10.88 -7.54 2.29
CA GLY A 56 -10.36 -7.45 3.65
C GLY A 56 -11.47 -7.31 4.68
N GLU A 57 -11.10 -6.96 5.90
CA GLU A 57 -12.06 -6.73 6.98
C GLU A 57 -12.84 -5.43 6.74
N VAL A 58 -14.06 -5.35 7.28
CA VAL A 58 -14.91 -4.14 7.21
C VAL A 58 -15.45 -3.82 8.61
N ASP A 59 -15.70 -2.54 8.87
CA ASP A 59 -16.38 -2.09 10.09
C ASP A 59 -17.91 -2.24 9.99
N GLU A 60 -18.62 -1.85 11.05
CA GLU A 60 -20.09 -1.95 11.14
C GLU A 60 -20.83 -1.09 10.11
N ASP A 61 -20.20 -0.04 9.59
CA ASP A 61 -20.72 0.79 8.50
C ASP A 61 -20.46 0.17 7.11
N GLY A 62 -19.73 -0.95 7.06
CA GLY A 62 -19.29 -1.59 5.82
C GLY A 62 -18.08 -0.91 5.16
N LYS A 63 -17.34 -0.05 5.88
CA LYS A 63 -16.11 0.58 5.37
C LYS A 63 -14.91 -0.33 5.60
N SER A 64 -13.89 -0.26 4.74
CA SER A 64 -12.66 -1.02 4.94
C SER A 64 -12.01 -0.71 6.29
N HIS A 65 -11.63 -1.76 7.01
CA HIS A 65 -11.01 -1.71 8.33
C HIS A 65 -10.04 -2.89 8.47
N GLY A 66 -9.11 -2.83 9.44
CA GLY A 66 -8.20 -3.96 9.69
C GLY A 66 -7.27 -4.23 8.51
N ILE A 67 -6.93 -5.49 8.26
CA ILE A 67 -6.05 -5.84 7.13
C ILE A 67 -6.87 -6.05 5.86
N GLY A 68 -6.39 -5.47 4.76
CA GLY A 68 -7.01 -5.66 3.46
C GLY A 68 -6.13 -5.29 2.28
N THR A 69 -6.71 -5.48 1.10
CA THR A 69 -6.15 -5.07 -0.18
C THR A 69 -7.21 -4.30 -0.96
N LEU A 70 -6.87 -3.08 -1.39
CA LEU A 70 -7.63 -2.27 -2.32
C LEU A 70 -6.92 -2.29 -3.66
N THR A 71 -7.55 -2.84 -4.68
CA THR A 71 -7.08 -2.78 -6.07
C THR A 71 -7.79 -1.63 -6.76
N PHE A 72 -7.00 -0.71 -7.32
CA PHE A 72 -7.51 0.43 -8.07
C PHE A 72 -7.89 0.01 -9.48
N ASP A 73 -8.91 0.62 -10.06
CA ASP A 73 -9.30 0.33 -11.45
C ASP A 73 -8.17 0.64 -12.46
N GLU A 74 -7.30 1.59 -12.11
CA GLU A 74 -6.11 1.98 -12.88
C GLU A 74 -4.95 0.96 -12.78
N GLY A 75 -5.15 -0.18 -12.11
CA GLY A 75 -4.21 -1.31 -12.08
C GLY A 75 -3.19 -1.30 -10.93
N GLY A 76 -3.19 -0.26 -10.09
CA GLY A 76 -2.41 -0.24 -8.85
C GLY A 76 -3.11 -0.97 -7.69
N TYR A 77 -2.43 -1.05 -6.56
CA TYR A 77 -3.05 -1.51 -5.31
C TYR A 77 -2.48 -0.83 -4.07
N TYR A 78 -3.25 -0.91 -2.99
CA TYR A 78 -2.75 -0.75 -1.64
C TYR A 78 -3.05 -2.03 -0.84
N ALA A 79 -2.05 -2.57 -0.15
CA ALA A 79 -2.18 -3.71 0.75
C ALA A 79 -1.62 -3.33 2.12
N GLY A 80 -2.42 -3.43 3.17
CA GLY A 80 -2.01 -2.97 4.49
C GLY A 80 -3.18 -2.78 5.44
N GLU A 81 -2.96 -1.95 6.44
CA GLU A 81 -3.98 -1.62 7.44
C GLU A 81 -4.96 -0.56 6.90
N PHE A 82 -6.22 -0.70 7.27
CA PHE A 82 -7.29 0.22 6.96
C PHE A 82 -8.00 0.69 8.22
N LYS A 83 -8.45 1.94 8.19
CA LYS A 83 -9.28 2.52 9.25
C LYS A 83 -10.36 3.39 8.63
N HIS A 84 -11.62 2.99 8.81
CA HIS A 84 -12.81 3.71 8.36
C HIS A 84 -12.77 4.11 6.88
N GLY A 85 -12.43 3.15 6.01
CA GLY A 85 -12.42 3.36 4.56
C GLY A 85 -11.10 3.87 4.00
N LYS A 86 -10.07 4.09 4.83
CA LYS A 86 -8.81 4.72 4.41
C LYS A 86 -7.60 3.86 4.77
N ALA A 87 -6.59 3.88 3.91
CA ALA A 87 -5.26 3.36 4.24
C ALA A 87 -4.73 4.04 5.52
N HIS A 88 -4.24 3.22 6.44
CA HIS A 88 -3.73 3.63 7.74
C HIS A 88 -2.62 2.68 8.16
N GLY A 89 -1.88 2.99 9.24
CA GLY A 89 -0.87 2.06 9.77
C GLY A 89 0.18 1.68 8.74
N LYS A 90 0.63 0.43 8.73
CA LYS A 90 1.63 -0.05 7.77
C LYS A 90 0.99 -0.60 6.51
N GLY A 91 1.59 -0.33 5.37
CA GLY A 91 1.20 -0.96 4.12
C GLY A 91 2.11 -0.68 2.94
N THR A 92 1.72 -1.26 1.81
CA THR A 92 2.39 -1.13 0.52
C THR A 92 1.42 -0.54 -0.47
N THR A 93 1.77 0.63 -1.02
CA THR A 93 1.13 1.20 -2.19
C THR A 93 1.98 0.86 -3.40
N HIS A 94 1.38 0.29 -4.45
CA HIS A 94 2.09 -0.06 -5.67
C HIS A 94 1.31 0.42 -6.89
N TYR A 95 1.99 1.18 -7.72
CA TYR A 95 1.54 1.61 -9.03
C TYR A 95 2.57 1.11 -10.05
N PRO A 96 2.26 0.06 -10.84
CA PRO A 96 3.23 -0.67 -11.66
C PRO A 96 4.15 0.20 -12.52
N GLU A 97 3.62 1.26 -13.12
CA GLU A 97 4.38 2.14 -14.03
C GLU A 97 4.97 3.38 -13.35
N PHE A 98 4.60 3.66 -12.10
CA PHE A 98 4.90 4.94 -11.46
C PHE A 98 5.83 4.78 -10.26
N PHE A 99 5.36 4.11 -9.21
CA PHE A 99 6.13 3.99 -7.98
C PHE A 99 5.63 2.85 -7.09
N THR A 100 6.49 2.43 -6.17
CA THR A 100 6.13 1.62 -5.01
C THR A 100 6.46 2.40 -3.75
N TYR A 101 5.60 2.35 -2.74
CA TYR A 101 5.88 2.85 -1.40
C TYR A 101 5.55 1.78 -0.37
N VAL A 102 6.48 1.50 0.52
CA VAL A 102 6.31 0.62 1.67
C VAL A 102 6.58 1.42 2.93
N GLY A 103 5.61 1.53 3.81
CA GLY A 103 5.77 2.33 5.02
C GLY A 103 4.48 2.62 5.74
N GLU A 104 4.49 3.72 6.47
CA GLU A 104 3.35 4.19 7.24
C GLU A 104 2.38 5.03 6.38
N HIS A 105 1.09 4.87 6.65
CA HIS A 105 -0.01 5.58 6.01
C HIS A 105 -0.91 6.22 7.06
N ARG A 106 -1.43 7.40 6.74
CA ARG A 106 -2.44 8.10 7.54
C ARG A 106 -3.46 8.76 6.62
N ASP A 107 -4.74 8.51 6.90
CA ASP A 107 -5.86 9.09 6.17
C ASP A 107 -5.77 8.92 4.64
N GLY A 108 -5.31 7.75 4.19
CA GLY A 108 -5.21 7.44 2.76
C GLY A 108 -3.93 7.91 2.08
N ARG A 109 -2.97 8.49 2.82
CA ARG A 109 -1.70 8.99 2.26
C ARG A 109 -0.50 8.41 2.98
N SER A 110 0.62 8.28 2.28
CA SER A 110 1.92 7.97 2.90
C SER A 110 2.29 9.04 3.92
N HIS A 111 2.55 8.62 5.16
CA HIS A 111 2.83 9.50 6.27
C HIS A 111 3.58 8.74 7.37
N GLY A 112 4.77 9.20 7.75
CA GLY A 112 5.65 8.52 8.69
C GLY A 112 6.89 7.97 8.00
N LEU A 113 7.51 6.94 8.57
CA LEU A 113 8.69 6.32 7.98
C LEU A 113 8.30 5.39 6.82
N GLY A 114 9.11 5.40 5.75
CA GLY A 114 8.93 4.45 4.66
C GLY A 114 10.03 4.50 3.61
N VAL A 115 9.86 3.65 2.62
CA VAL A 115 10.72 3.53 1.44
C VAL A 115 9.87 3.69 0.20
N SER A 116 10.25 4.60 -0.70
CA SER A 116 9.63 4.75 -2.01
C SER A 116 10.62 4.44 -3.13
N GLU A 117 10.19 3.66 -4.12
CA GLU A 117 10.90 3.45 -5.38
C GLU A 117 10.12 4.15 -6.51
N ASN A 118 10.77 5.02 -7.25
CA ASN A 118 10.21 5.61 -8.47
C ASN A 118 10.60 4.73 -9.67
N HIS A 119 9.63 4.08 -10.29
CA HIS A 119 9.90 3.12 -11.36
C HIS A 119 10.36 3.80 -12.67
N SER A 120 9.99 5.06 -12.87
CA SER A 120 10.39 5.82 -14.06
C SER A 120 11.85 6.27 -14.01
N THR A 121 12.36 6.60 -12.83
CA THR A 121 13.72 7.14 -12.64
C THR A 121 14.70 6.13 -12.04
N GLY A 122 14.20 5.09 -11.38
CA GLY A 122 14.99 4.14 -10.59
C GLY A 122 15.46 4.70 -9.23
N GLU A 123 14.95 5.86 -8.82
CA GLU A 123 15.29 6.48 -7.54
C GLU A 123 14.66 5.72 -6.37
N ILE A 124 15.43 5.51 -5.31
CA ILE A 124 14.95 4.99 -4.03
C ILE A 124 15.12 6.05 -2.96
N TYR A 125 14.04 6.39 -2.26
CA TYR A 125 14.08 7.21 -1.06
C TYR A 125 13.72 6.38 0.16
N GLU A 126 14.50 6.50 1.23
CA GLU A 126 14.22 5.97 2.55
C GLU A 126 14.25 7.11 3.55
N GLY A 127 13.16 7.33 4.28
CA GLY A 127 13.11 8.42 5.24
C GLY A 127 11.70 8.72 5.70
N PHE A 128 11.54 9.91 6.27
CA PHE A 128 10.24 10.37 6.72
C PHE A 128 9.45 10.98 5.55
N VAL A 129 8.14 10.75 5.55
CA VAL A 129 7.22 11.21 4.51
C VAL A 129 6.04 11.89 5.16
N VAL A 130 5.60 13.02 4.61
CA VAL A 130 4.41 13.73 5.07
C VAL A 130 3.52 13.99 3.86
N ASN A 131 2.31 13.42 3.88
CA ASN A 131 1.33 13.61 2.80
C ASN A 131 1.91 13.26 1.42
N SER A 132 2.63 12.14 1.36
CA SER A 132 3.31 11.65 0.15
C SER A 132 4.50 12.48 -0.34
N MET A 133 5.03 13.41 0.46
CA MET A 133 6.24 14.17 0.15
C MET A 133 7.40 13.79 1.08
N LYS A 134 8.62 13.71 0.56
CA LYS A 134 9.84 13.51 1.37
C LYS A 134 9.95 14.65 2.37
N HIS A 135 10.17 14.31 3.64
CA HIS A 135 10.21 15.28 4.73
C HIS A 135 11.14 14.78 5.84
N GLY A 136 11.70 15.66 6.66
CA GLY A 136 12.59 15.27 7.75
C GLY A 136 13.85 14.52 7.28
N GLN A 137 14.43 13.68 8.14
CA GLN A 137 15.65 12.92 7.82
C GLN A 137 15.37 11.85 6.77
N GLY A 138 16.24 11.77 5.75
CA GLY A 138 16.14 10.73 4.73
C GLY A 138 17.33 10.62 3.79
N LYS A 139 17.33 9.51 3.04
CA LYS A 139 18.36 9.09 2.09
C LYS A 139 17.73 8.85 0.73
N LEU A 140 18.20 9.55 -0.29
CA LEU A 140 17.86 9.33 -1.70
C LEU A 140 19.04 8.66 -2.41
N VAL A 141 18.79 7.49 -2.99
CA VAL A 141 19.71 6.82 -3.92
C VAL A 141 19.19 7.06 -5.33
N LYS A 142 19.98 7.75 -6.15
CA LYS A 142 19.68 7.99 -7.56
C LYS A 142 20.05 6.78 -8.41
N SER A 143 19.54 6.73 -9.64
CA SER A 143 19.81 5.61 -10.56
C SER A 143 21.26 5.49 -11.02
N ASP A 144 22.05 6.57 -10.94
CA ASP A 144 23.51 6.55 -11.16
C ASP A 144 24.29 6.03 -9.94
N GLY A 145 23.61 5.70 -8.83
CA GLY A 145 24.20 5.27 -7.57
C GLY A 145 24.60 6.42 -6.64
N THR A 146 24.41 7.68 -7.05
CA THR A 146 24.64 8.84 -6.18
C THR A 146 23.72 8.76 -4.97
N VAL A 147 24.31 8.96 -3.79
CA VAL A 147 23.60 8.98 -2.51
C VAL A 147 23.52 10.42 -2.01
N VAL A 148 22.32 10.85 -1.65
CA VAL A 148 22.03 12.15 -1.05
C VAL A 148 21.33 11.90 0.28
N GLU A 149 21.98 12.24 1.37
CA GLU A 149 21.47 12.11 2.74
C GLU A 149 21.34 13.50 3.36
N GLY A 150 20.26 13.74 4.10
CA GLY A 150 20.07 15.00 4.79
C GLY A 150 18.63 15.21 5.24
N THR A 151 18.32 16.48 5.55
CA THR A 151 16.98 16.90 5.93
C THR A 151 16.21 17.34 4.69
N TRP A 152 14.97 16.86 4.57
CA TRP A 152 14.07 17.13 3.45
C TRP A 152 12.87 17.97 3.91
N GLU A 153 12.40 18.88 3.07
CA GLU A 153 11.14 19.59 3.24
C GLU A 153 10.43 19.64 1.89
N ASP A 154 9.21 19.09 1.83
CA ASP A 154 8.35 19.09 0.65
C ASP A 154 9.03 18.62 -0.66
N ASN A 155 9.82 17.55 -0.55
CA ASN A 155 10.66 16.95 -1.62
C ASN A 155 11.97 17.68 -1.96
N GLU A 156 12.29 18.76 -1.27
CA GLU A 156 13.55 19.50 -1.45
C GLU A 156 14.54 19.15 -0.33
N LEU A 157 15.81 19.02 -0.69
CA LEU A 157 16.90 18.88 0.29
C LEU A 157 17.26 20.28 0.80
N ILE A 158 17.22 20.46 2.13
CA ILE A 158 17.51 21.75 2.77
C ILE A 158 18.88 21.82 3.46
N GLU A 159 19.56 20.68 3.64
CA GLU A 159 20.86 20.54 4.33
C GLU A 159 21.81 19.59 3.60
#